data_AF-A0A955ZIB5-F1
#
_entry.id   AF-A0A955ZIB5-F1
#
_cell.length_a   1.000
_cell.length_b   1.000
_cell.length_c   1.000
_cell.angle_alpha   90.00
_cell.angle_beta   90.00
_cell.angle_gamma   90.00
#
_symmetry.space_group_name_H-M   'P 1'
#
loop_
_entity.id
_entity.type
_entity.pdbx_description
1 polymer ?
#
loop_
_entity_poly.entity_id
_entity_poly.type
_entity_poly.pdbx_seq_one_letter_code
_entity_poly.pdbx_strand_id
1 'polypeptide(L)'
;MDVRAKALLLALSLALAGCPKSSPPAPAVSVPDAPPSATIADAVPDASTPTDSGAARSELPEPFTLLAGACPAPDAGRRGSTVFCDASGRVTGVWAMVDTVQGIPPASAEVIHESASDGGMPGRSLVLALEGERLWFSLVSCGRCRRVLGWSFGGDLPKLTDEQLHVVQQRLGLPSDPPLRTAAAWRTAMAQGTTLVKKPLSAPPGVPGACINARPDKPLPAICNDL
;
A
#
# COMPACT_ATOMS: atom_id res chain seq x y z
N MET A 1 22.38 26.66 34.62
CA MET A 1 21.87 26.23 33.31
C MET A 1 22.28 27.27 32.29
N ASP A 2 23.24 26.92 31.44
CA ASP A 2 24.07 27.88 30.71
C ASP A 2 23.60 28.00 29.25
N VAL A 3 23.14 29.19 28.87
CA VAL A 3 22.45 29.48 27.59
C VAL A 3 23.45 29.84 26.47
N ARG A 4 24.76 29.80 26.73
CA ARG A 4 25.80 30.31 25.82
C ARG A 4 26.50 29.29 24.91
N ALA A 5 26.18 28.00 24.99
CA ALA A 5 26.87 26.96 24.20
C ALA A 5 26.23 26.61 22.83
N LYS A 6 25.18 27.31 22.40
CA LYS A 6 24.39 26.96 21.19
C LYS A 6 24.66 27.79 19.93
N ALA A 7 25.58 28.75 19.95
CA ALA A 7 25.73 29.71 18.84
C ALA A 7 26.96 29.51 17.92
N LEU A 8 27.77 28.44 18.09
CA LEU A 8 29.05 28.32 17.38
C LEU A 8 29.22 27.05 16.52
N LEU A 9 28.16 26.29 16.31
CA LEU A 9 28.14 25.11 15.42
C LEU A 9 27.27 25.33 14.17
N LEU A 10 27.26 26.56 13.66
CA LEU A 10 26.41 27.00 12.54
C LEU A 10 27.20 27.65 11.37
N ALA A 11 28.53 27.47 11.30
CA ALA A 11 29.34 28.24 10.35
C ALA A 11 30.41 27.48 9.54
N LEU A 12 30.47 26.14 9.55
CA LEU A 12 31.61 25.47 8.87
C LEU A 12 31.31 24.09 8.27
N SER A 13 30.39 24.00 7.31
CA SER A 13 30.40 22.91 6.33
C SER A 13 29.83 23.30 4.96
N LEU A 14 29.88 24.60 4.61
CA LEU A 14 29.86 25.03 3.21
C LEU A 14 31.27 24.81 2.61
N ALA A 15 31.49 23.64 2.04
CA ALA A 15 32.58 23.37 1.10
C ALA A 15 32.08 22.31 0.12
N LEU A 16 31.58 22.70 -1.06
CA LEU A 16 32.37 22.85 -2.29
C LEU A 16 33.09 21.55 -2.72
N ALA A 17 32.34 20.67 -3.37
CA ALA A 17 32.80 19.79 -4.46
C ALA A 17 31.52 19.29 -5.18
N GLY A 18 31.11 19.75 -6.36
CA GLY A 18 31.92 20.20 -7.48
C GLY A 18 32.38 19.01 -8.32
N CYS A 19 31.47 18.12 -8.74
CA CYS A 19 31.78 17.06 -9.71
C CYS A 19 31.07 17.33 -11.04
N PRO A 20 31.82 17.38 -12.16
CA PRO A 20 31.34 17.83 -13.44
C PRO A 20 30.47 16.79 -14.15
N LYS A 21 29.47 17.35 -14.82
CA LYS A 21 28.68 16.81 -15.92
C LYS A 21 29.58 16.19 -17.00
N SER A 22 29.43 14.89 -17.24
CA SER A 22 29.95 14.24 -18.45
C SER A 22 28.95 13.18 -18.91
N SER A 23 28.11 13.56 -19.87
CA SER A 23 27.25 12.64 -20.61
C SER A 23 27.96 12.24 -21.91
N PRO A 24 28.14 10.94 -22.19
CA PRO A 24 28.59 10.51 -23.50
C PRO A 24 27.46 10.64 -24.55
N PRO A 25 27.78 11.03 -25.80
CA PRO A 25 26.81 11.00 -26.90
C PRO A 25 26.57 9.54 -27.32
N ALA A 26 25.31 9.09 -27.24
CA ALA A 26 24.91 7.82 -27.84
C ALA A 26 24.84 7.99 -29.37
N PRO A 27 25.43 7.06 -30.16
CA PRO A 27 25.39 7.10 -31.61
C PRO A 27 23.99 6.80 -32.16
N ALA A 28 23.65 7.51 -33.24
CA ALA A 28 22.46 7.29 -34.03
C ALA A 28 22.42 5.86 -34.60
N VAL A 29 21.45 5.07 -34.17
CA VAL A 29 21.12 3.79 -34.80
C VAL A 29 20.00 4.04 -35.79
N SER A 30 20.34 3.85 -37.06
CA SER A 30 19.47 3.88 -38.22
C SER A 30 18.30 2.91 -38.06
N VAL A 31 17.11 3.40 -38.34
CA VAL A 31 15.88 2.62 -38.56
C VAL A 31 15.93 2.04 -39.98
N PRO A 32 15.84 0.72 -40.16
CA PRO A 32 15.46 0.13 -41.45
C PRO A 32 13.94 0.11 -41.57
N ASP A 33 13.54 0.51 -42.77
CA ASP A 33 12.19 0.61 -43.30
C ASP A 33 11.59 -0.76 -43.69
N ALA A 34 10.27 -0.79 -43.68
CA ALA A 34 9.36 -1.58 -44.52
C ALA A 34 8.92 -3.04 -44.17
N PRO A 35 7.66 -3.41 -44.53
CA PRO A 35 6.89 -4.56 -44.04
C PRO A 35 6.86 -5.75 -45.03
N PRO A 36 6.21 -6.88 -44.66
CA PRO A 36 4.94 -7.16 -45.35
C PRO A 36 3.82 -7.74 -44.48
N SER A 37 2.61 -7.39 -44.89
CA SER A 37 1.32 -7.99 -44.53
C SER A 37 1.34 -9.51 -44.53
N ALA A 38 0.79 -10.10 -43.46
CA ALA A 38 0.36 -11.49 -43.43
C ALA A 38 -1.13 -11.54 -43.06
N THR A 39 -1.93 -11.77 -44.11
CA THR A 39 -3.14 -12.60 -44.18
C THR A 39 -3.91 -12.85 -42.88
N ILE A 40 -5.05 -12.17 -42.79
CA ILE A 40 -6.14 -12.52 -41.87
C ILE A 40 -6.79 -13.79 -42.41
N ALA A 41 -6.62 -14.91 -41.70
CA ALA A 41 -7.41 -16.11 -41.91
C ALA A 41 -8.72 -15.96 -41.13
N ASP A 42 -9.84 -16.05 -41.85
CA ASP A 42 -11.18 -16.23 -41.30
C ASP A 42 -11.22 -17.46 -40.39
N ALA A 43 -11.23 -17.23 -39.07
CA ALA A 43 -11.55 -18.24 -38.08
C ALA A 43 -13.00 -18.06 -37.63
N VAL A 44 -13.80 -19.03 -38.06
CA VAL A 44 -15.17 -19.39 -37.66
C VAL A 44 -15.51 -18.99 -36.21
N PRO A 45 -16.66 -18.32 -35.95
CA PRO A 45 -17.12 -18.05 -34.60
C PRO A 45 -17.70 -19.33 -34.00
N ASP A 46 -16.88 -20.07 -33.25
CA ASP A 46 -17.37 -21.17 -32.43
C ASP A 46 -18.01 -20.58 -31.17
N ALA A 47 -19.35 -20.57 -31.16
CA ALA A 47 -20.19 -20.10 -30.08
C ALA A 47 -20.12 -21.06 -28.89
N SER A 48 -18.98 -21.08 -28.20
CA SER A 48 -18.90 -21.62 -26.86
C SER A 48 -19.48 -20.58 -25.90
N THR A 49 -20.76 -20.74 -25.57
CA THR A 49 -21.38 -20.08 -24.41
C THR A 49 -20.44 -20.27 -23.21
N PRO A 50 -19.90 -19.19 -22.61
CA PRO A 50 -19.14 -19.32 -21.39
C PRO A 50 -20.11 -19.84 -20.32
N THR A 51 -19.94 -21.11 -19.94
CA THR A 51 -20.53 -21.65 -18.74
C THR A 51 -20.01 -20.79 -17.60
N ASP A 52 -20.89 -19.93 -17.10
CA ASP A 52 -20.71 -19.05 -15.96
C ASP A 52 -20.48 -19.93 -14.73
N SER A 53 -19.25 -20.41 -14.60
CA SER A 53 -18.78 -21.12 -13.43
C SER A 53 -18.75 -20.08 -12.34
N GLY A 54 -19.87 -19.99 -11.62
CA GLY A 54 -20.07 -19.16 -10.45
C GLY A 54 -19.12 -19.59 -9.34
N ALA A 55 -17.82 -19.37 -9.54
CA ALA A 55 -16.87 -19.21 -8.47
C ALA A 55 -17.49 -18.11 -7.60
N ALA A 56 -17.90 -18.48 -6.39
CA ALA A 56 -18.40 -17.56 -5.40
C ALA A 56 -17.45 -16.37 -5.37
N ARG A 57 -17.89 -15.24 -5.94
CA ARG A 57 -17.14 -14.00 -5.88
C ARG A 57 -17.12 -13.68 -4.41
N SER A 58 -16.01 -14.00 -3.73
CA SER A 58 -15.78 -13.57 -2.36
C SER A 58 -16.02 -12.08 -2.35
N GLU A 59 -17.14 -11.68 -1.76
CA GLU A 59 -17.59 -10.30 -1.75
C GLU A 59 -16.52 -9.53 -0.98
N LEU A 60 -15.85 -8.60 -1.66
CA LEU A 60 -14.85 -7.76 -1.03
C LEU A 60 -15.51 -7.02 0.14
N PRO A 61 -14.84 -6.89 1.30
CA PRO A 61 -15.42 -6.17 2.42
C PRO A 61 -15.83 -4.75 2.01
N GLU A 62 -16.91 -4.24 2.62
CA GLU A 62 -17.59 -2.98 2.24
C GLU A 62 -16.65 -1.81 1.89
N PRO A 63 -15.58 -1.49 2.65
CA PRO A 63 -14.71 -0.37 2.28
C PRO A 63 -14.00 -0.54 0.93
N PHE A 64 -13.74 -1.78 0.50
CA PHE A 64 -13.04 -2.09 -0.74
C PHE A 64 -13.97 -2.17 -1.96
N THR A 65 -15.29 -2.14 -1.75
CA THR A 65 -16.27 -1.98 -2.84
C THR A 65 -16.14 -0.63 -3.54
N LEU A 66 -15.49 0.35 -2.90
CA LEU A 66 -15.18 1.66 -3.48
C LEU A 66 -14.07 1.60 -4.54
N LEU A 67 -13.27 0.53 -4.60
CA LEU A 67 -12.17 0.43 -5.56
C LEU A 67 -12.68 0.54 -6.99
N ALA A 68 -11.95 1.31 -7.80
CA ALA A 68 -12.33 1.72 -9.14
C ALA A 68 -13.64 2.52 -9.23
N GLY A 69 -14.31 2.87 -8.13
CA GLY A 69 -15.49 3.76 -8.11
C GLY A 69 -15.12 5.23 -8.31
N ALA A 70 -16.12 6.10 -8.23
CA ALA A 70 -15.89 7.55 -8.23
C ALA A 70 -15.21 7.98 -6.93
N CYS A 71 -14.24 8.88 -7.03
CA CYS A 71 -13.56 9.46 -5.88
C CYS A 71 -14.59 10.23 -5.02
N PRO A 72 -14.67 9.96 -3.71
CA PRO A 72 -15.57 10.71 -2.84
C PRO A 72 -15.14 12.17 -2.75
N ALA A 73 -16.11 13.07 -2.52
CA ALA A 73 -15.80 14.46 -2.23
C ALA A 73 -14.91 14.55 -0.96
N PRO A 74 -13.99 15.53 -0.86
CA PRO A 74 -13.04 15.62 0.25
C PRO A 74 -13.68 15.66 1.65
N ASP A 75 -14.90 16.19 1.74
CA ASP A 75 -15.73 16.33 2.94
C ASP A 75 -16.63 15.12 3.21
N ALA A 76 -16.83 14.24 2.21
CA ALA A 76 -17.57 12.98 2.36
C ALA A 76 -16.76 11.89 3.09
N GLY A 77 -15.68 12.27 3.77
CA GLY A 77 -14.73 11.37 4.42
C GLY A 77 -15.41 10.30 5.26
N ARG A 78 -15.33 9.04 4.81
CA ARG A 78 -15.75 7.90 5.61
C ARG A 78 -14.79 7.76 6.79
N ARG A 79 -15.32 7.91 7.99
CA ARG A 79 -14.56 7.74 9.23
C ARG A 79 -13.89 6.37 9.23
N GLY A 80 -12.58 6.33 9.43
CA GLY A 80 -11.83 5.08 9.52
C GLY A 80 -11.30 4.53 8.19
N SER A 81 -11.42 5.28 7.08
CA SER A 81 -10.77 4.95 5.83
C SER A 81 -10.03 6.14 5.22
N THR A 82 -8.89 5.89 4.61
CA THR A 82 -8.18 6.80 3.71
C THR A 82 -8.39 6.29 2.28
N VAL A 83 -8.88 7.15 1.39
CA VAL A 83 -9.13 6.84 -0.02
C VAL A 83 -8.08 7.55 -0.87
N PHE A 84 -7.47 6.81 -1.79
CA PHE A 84 -6.52 7.32 -2.78
C PHE A 84 -7.22 7.36 -4.13
N CYS A 85 -7.05 8.49 -4.84
CA CYS A 85 -7.70 8.71 -6.13
C CYS A 85 -6.69 9.13 -7.20
N ASP A 86 -6.99 8.80 -8.45
CA ASP A 86 -6.24 9.30 -9.61
C ASP A 86 -6.75 10.66 -10.11
N ALA A 87 -6.04 11.21 -11.10
CA ALA A 87 -6.38 12.46 -11.76
C ALA A 87 -7.73 12.42 -12.52
N SER A 88 -8.25 11.23 -12.82
CA SER A 88 -9.56 11.06 -13.46
C SER A 88 -10.72 11.05 -12.44
N GLY A 89 -10.41 11.20 -11.15
CA GLY A 89 -11.39 11.17 -10.09
C GLY A 89 -11.92 9.77 -9.82
N ARG A 90 -11.09 8.74 -10.01
CA ARG A 90 -11.42 7.34 -9.67
C ARG A 90 -10.63 6.87 -8.47
N VAL A 91 -11.23 6.02 -7.65
CA VAL A 91 -10.57 5.42 -6.48
C VAL A 91 -9.57 4.36 -6.95
N THR A 92 -8.29 4.56 -6.62
CA THR A 92 -7.19 3.68 -6.98
C THR A 92 -6.66 2.89 -5.79
N GLY A 93 -6.92 3.35 -4.57
CA GLY A 93 -6.56 2.62 -3.37
C GLY A 93 -7.49 2.95 -2.21
N VAL A 94 -7.68 1.99 -1.31
CA VAL A 94 -8.42 2.16 -0.07
C VAL A 94 -7.57 1.59 1.06
N TRP A 95 -7.35 2.39 2.10
CA TRP A 95 -6.80 1.95 3.37
C TRP A 95 -7.90 2.08 4.41
N ALA A 96 -8.35 0.99 5.01
CA ALA A 96 -9.47 1.01 5.95
C ALA A 96 -9.16 0.20 7.22
N MET A 97 -9.80 0.57 8.32
CA MET A 97 -9.88 -0.31 9.48
C MET A 97 -10.69 -1.55 9.10
N VAL A 98 -10.26 -2.71 9.59
CA VAL A 98 -11.01 -3.95 9.43
C VAL A 98 -11.34 -4.54 10.79
N ASP A 99 -12.60 -4.94 10.93
CA ASP A 99 -13.16 -5.69 12.06
C ASP A 99 -13.17 -7.20 11.80
N THR A 100 -13.02 -7.61 10.54
CA THR A 100 -12.85 -9.00 10.13
C THR A 100 -11.61 -9.16 9.27
N VAL A 101 -10.85 -10.24 9.48
CA VAL A 101 -9.72 -10.61 8.60
C VAL A 101 -10.19 -11.39 7.36
N GLN A 102 -11.51 -11.61 7.22
CA GLN A 102 -12.04 -12.43 6.13
C GLN A 102 -11.98 -11.66 4.81
N GLY A 103 -11.53 -12.36 3.76
CA GLY A 103 -11.54 -11.87 2.38
C GLY A 103 -10.41 -10.91 2.00
N ILE A 104 -9.47 -10.59 2.92
CA ILE A 104 -8.31 -9.75 2.60
C ILE A 104 -7.00 -10.35 3.15
N PRO A 105 -6.03 -10.67 2.28
CA PRO A 105 -6.11 -10.54 0.81
C PRO A 105 -7.14 -11.50 0.20
N PRO A 106 -7.65 -11.22 -1.03
CA PRO A 106 -8.57 -12.14 -1.71
C PRO A 106 -7.87 -13.47 -2.00
N ALA A 107 -8.63 -14.57 -2.05
CA ALA A 107 -8.07 -15.91 -2.23
C ALA A 107 -7.30 -16.11 -3.54
N SER A 108 -7.55 -15.27 -4.55
CA SER A 108 -6.84 -15.21 -5.84
C SER A 108 -5.46 -14.53 -5.75
N ALA A 109 -5.17 -13.80 -4.68
CA ALA A 109 -3.92 -13.05 -4.56
C ALA A 109 -2.76 -13.95 -4.08
N GLU A 110 -1.61 -13.76 -4.70
CA GLU A 110 -0.33 -14.38 -4.33
C GLU A 110 0.23 -13.70 -3.08
N VAL A 111 0.39 -14.44 -1.98
CA VAL A 111 1.06 -13.92 -0.78
C VAL A 111 2.56 -13.82 -1.02
N ILE A 112 3.10 -12.60 -0.97
CA ILE A 112 4.52 -12.31 -1.21
C ILE A 112 5.31 -12.05 0.07
N HIS A 113 4.62 -11.76 1.17
CA HIS A 113 5.22 -11.63 2.49
C HIS A 113 4.19 -11.92 3.57
N GLU A 114 4.60 -12.69 4.57
CA GLU A 114 3.84 -12.92 5.78
C GLU A 114 4.79 -12.81 6.97
N SER A 115 4.39 -12.06 7.97
CA SER A 115 5.08 -12.01 9.26
C SER A 115 4.07 -12.06 10.40
N ALA A 116 4.45 -12.73 11.47
CA ALA A 116 3.74 -12.74 12.73
C ALA A 116 4.75 -12.45 13.85
N SER A 117 4.29 -11.80 14.91
CA SER A 117 5.13 -11.56 16.08
C SER A 117 5.28 -12.87 16.87
N ASP A 118 6.50 -13.43 16.88
CA ASP A 118 6.85 -14.63 17.64
C ASP A 118 6.96 -14.30 19.13
N GLY A 119 5.83 -14.20 19.85
CA GLY A 119 5.92 -13.88 21.27
C GLY A 119 4.60 -13.64 21.98
N GLY A 120 3.80 -14.70 22.15
CA GLY A 120 2.64 -14.69 23.05
C GLY A 120 1.47 -13.80 22.59
N MET A 121 0.26 -14.17 23.00
CA MET A 121 -0.91 -13.35 22.68
C MET A 121 -0.88 -11.99 23.37
N PRO A 122 -1.37 -10.91 22.71
CA PRO A 122 -1.82 -10.85 21.31
C PRO A 122 -0.70 -10.44 20.34
N GLY A 123 -0.37 -11.30 19.36
CA GLY A 123 0.63 -11.02 18.34
C GLY A 123 0.09 -10.13 17.21
N ARG A 124 0.98 -9.36 16.58
CA ARG A 124 0.69 -8.63 15.33
C ARG A 124 1.00 -9.56 14.15
N SER A 125 0.14 -9.61 13.15
CA SER A 125 0.42 -10.25 11.87
C SER A 125 0.28 -9.27 10.72
N LEU A 126 1.11 -9.44 9.71
CA LEU A 126 1.12 -8.67 8.48
C LEU A 126 1.17 -9.65 7.31
N VAL A 127 0.21 -9.56 6.41
CA VAL A 127 0.17 -10.30 5.16
C VAL A 127 0.17 -9.30 4.02
N LEU A 128 1.11 -9.41 3.09
CA LEU A 128 1.12 -8.68 1.82
C LEU A 128 0.90 -9.68 0.68
N ALA A 129 0.01 -9.33 -0.23
CA ALA A 129 -0.30 -10.14 -1.40
C ALA A 129 -0.47 -9.29 -2.66
N LEU A 130 -0.32 -9.93 -3.81
CA LEU A 130 -0.47 -9.33 -5.13
C LEU A 130 -1.53 -10.06 -5.94
N GLU A 131 -2.37 -9.31 -6.64
CA GLU A 131 -3.31 -9.82 -7.63
C GLU A 131 -3.09 -9.05 -8.93
N GLY A 132 -2.29 -9.61 -9.84
CA GLY A 132 -1.75 -8.85 -10.98
C GLY A 132 -0.91 -7.67 -10.48
N GLU A 133 -1.30 -6.46 -10.85
CA GLU A 133 -0.66 -5.20 -10.41
C GLU A 133 -1.37 -4.55 -9.20
N ARG A 134 -2.31 -5.25 -8.57
CA ARG A 134 -2.98 -4.79 -7.35
C ARG A 134 -2.24 -5.28 -6.13
N LEU A 135 -1.90 -4.35 -5.23
CA LEU A 135 -1.37 -4.65 -3.91
C LEU A 135 -2.51 -4.79 -2.92
N TRP A 136 -2.44 -5.86 -2.12
CA TRP A 136 -3.28 -6.09 -0.95
C TRP A 136 -2.39 -6.24 0.28
N PHE A 137 -2.80 -5.68 1.41
CA PHE A 137 -2.23 -6.10 2.68
C PHE A 137 -3.25 -6.09 3.81
N SER A 138 -2.99 -6.91 4.81
CA SER A 138 -3.72 -6.97 6.06
C SER A 138 -2.74 -6.92 7.22
N LEU A 139 -2.90 -5.94 8.10
CA LEU A 139 -2.18 -5.80 9.34
C LEU A 139 -3.16 -6.01 10.49
N VAL A 140 -3.05 -7.14 11.17
CA VAL A 140 -3.85 -7.45 12.36
C VAL A 140 -2.99 -7.18 13.58
N SER A 141 -3.50 -6.38 14.52
CA SER A 141 -2.79 -6.01 15.75
C SER A 141 -3.29 -6.73 17.00
N CYS A 142 -4.41 -7.45 16.94
CA CYS A 142 -4.99 -8.08 18.13
C CYS A 142 -5.99 -9.22 17.83
N GLY A 143 -5.57 -10.47 18.00
CA GLY A 143 -6.46 -11.64 17.84
C GLY A 143 -7.59 -11.79 18.88
N ARG A 144 -7.61 -10.98 19.96
CA ARG A 144 -8.64 -10.99 21.01
C ARG A 144 -9.50 -9.72 21.07
N CYS A 145 -9.23 -8.74 20.21
CA CYS A 145 -9.96 -7.49 20.24
C CYS A 145 -11.34 -7.70 19.60
N ARG A 146 -12.41 -7.41 20.36
CA ARG A 146 -13.80 -7.70 19.95
C ARG A 146 -14.34 -6.84 18.81
N ARG A 147 -13.57 -5.87 18.27
CA ARG A 147 -14.11 -4.87 17.32
C ARG A 147 -13.20 -4.48 16.17
N VAL A 148 -12.01 -3.92 16.40
CA VAL A 148 -11.09 -3.58 15.30
C VAL A 148 -9.88 -4.49 15.39
N LEU A 149 -9.69 -5.32 14.36
CA LEU A 149 -8.62 -6.29 14.29
C LEU A 149 -7.34 -5.65 13.75
N GLY A 150 -7.48 -4.60 12.93
CA GLY A 150 -6.37 -3.77 12.50
C GLY A 150 -6.71 -2.98 11.25
N TRP A 151 -5.82 -3.03 10.26
CA TRP A 151 -5.89 -2.23 9.05
C TRP A 151 -5.70 -3.10 7.82
N SER A 152 -6.42 -2.79 6.75
CA SER A 152 -6.20 -3.41 5.45
C SER A 152 -6.10 -2.37 4.37
N PHE A 153 -5.44 -2.75 3.28
CA PHE A 153 -5.32 -1.95 2.09
C PHE A 153 -5.52 -2.82 0.85
N GLY A 154 -6.07 -2.18 -0.18
CA GLY A 154 -6.15 -2.69 -1.53
C GLY A 154 -5.93 -1.51 -2.47
N GLY A 155 -5.06 -1.65 -3.47
CA GLY A 155 -4.81 -0.58 -4.42
C GLY A 155 -4.10 -1.00 -5.71
N ASP A 156 -4.44 -0.34 -6.80
CA ASP A 156 -3.91 -0.54 -8.16
C ASP A 156 -2.59 0.24 -8.31
N LEU A 157 -1.46 -0.47 -8.28
CA LEU A 157 -0.12 0.13 -8.17
C LEU A 157 0.21 1.12 -9.30
N PRO A 158 -0.04 0.79 -10.60
CA PRO A 158 0.18 1.74 -11.70
C PRO A 158 -0.60 3.05 -11.59
N LYS A 159 -1.75 3.05 -10.91
CA LYS A 159 -2.64 4.22 -10.83
C LYS A 159 -2.44 5.08 -9.59
N LEU A 160 -1.66 4.59 -8.62
CA LEU A 160 -1.25 5.41 -7.48
C LEU A 160 -0.21 6.44 -7.93
N THR A 161 -0.31 7.67 -7.42
CA THR A 161 0.73 8.68 -7.62
C THR A 161 1.98 8.33 -6.80
N ASP A 162 3.13 8.94 -7.11
CA ASP A 162 4.36 8.70 -6.34
C ASP A 162 4.15 9.07 -4.87
N GLU A 163 3.45 10.17 -4.59
CA GLU A 163 3.14 10.61 -3.22
C GLU A 163 2.28 9.59 -2.49
N GLN A 164 1.30 8.99 -3.17
CA GLN A 164 0.44 7.96 -2.59
C GLN A 164 1.22 6.67 -2.29
N LEU A 165 2.09 6.25 -3.21
CA LEU A 165 2.99 5.11 -3.00
C LEU A 165 3.96 5.34 -1.85
N HIS A 166 4.50 6.57 -1.73
CA HIS A 166 5.34 6.93 -0.59
C HIS A 166 4.60 6.79 0.73
N VAL A 167 3.34 7.24 0.82
CA VAL A 167 2.51 7.05 2.04
C VAL A 167 2.33 5.57 2.36
N VAL A 168 2.03 4.73 1.36
CA VAL A 168 1.84 3.28 1.56
C VAL A 168 3.15 2.61 2.00
N GLN A 169 4.26 2.89 1.32
CA GLN A 169 5.59 2.35 1.64
C GLN A 169 6.07 2.76 3.02
N GLN A 170 5.99 4.05 3.36
CA GLN A 170 6.41 4.55 4.67
C GLN A 170 5.63 3.90 5.81
N ARG A 171 4.33 3.69 5.62
CA ARG A 171 3.51 2.99 6.60
C ARG A 171 3.90 1.52 6.75
N LEU A 172 4.27 0.86 5.67
CA LEU A 172 4.83 -0.49 5.70
C LEU A 172 6.30 -0.54 6.11
N GLY A 173 6.91 0.60 6.48
CA GLY A 173 8.31 0.67 6.91
C GLY A 173 9.31 0.39 5.79
N LEU A 174 8.87 0.57 4.54
CA LEU A 174 9.69 0.43 3.35
C LEU A 174 10.37 1.77 3.00
N PRO A 175 11.53 1.73 2.32
CA PRO A 175 12.09 2.92 1.69
C PRO A 175 11.05 3.58 0.78
N SER A 176 10.92 4.91 0.81
CA SER A 176 10.01 5.64 -0.09
C SER A 176 10.52 5.67 -1.53
N ASP A 177 11.84 5.71 -1.70
CA ASP A 177 12.48 5.91 -3.00
C ASP A 177 13.31 4.68 -3.41
N PRO A 178 13.14 4.15 -4.64
CA PRO A 178 12.14 4.55 -5.63
C PRO A 178 10.72 4.04 -5.28
N PRO A 179 9.65 4.70 -5.77
CA PRO A 179 8.29 4.21 -5.61
C PRO A 179 8.09 2.85 -6.29
N LEU A 180 7.56 1.89 -5.54
CA LEU A 180 7.33 0.51 -5.96
C LEU A 180 6.04 0.43 -6.79
N ARG A 181 6.14 0.80 -8.07
CA ARG A 181 5.00 0.91 -9.00
C ARG A 181 4.50 -0.40 -9.58
N THR A 182 5.26 -1.49 -9.41
CA THR A 182 4.96 -2.77 -10.06
C THR A 182 5.01 -3.93 -9.07
N ALA A 183 4.22 -4.96 -9.37
CA ALA A 183 4.24 -6.24 -8.67
C ALA A 183 5.66 -6.81 -8.55
N ALA A 184 6.47 -6.71 -9.61
CA ALA A 184 7.86 -7.16 -9.61
C ALA A 184 8.71 -6.40 -8.58
N ALA A 185 8.60 -5.07 -8.52
CA ALA A 185 9.34 -4.25 -7.57
C ALA A 185 8.99 -4.60 -6.10
N TRP A 186 7.71 -4.84 -5.81
CA TRP A 186 7.27 -5.30 -4.50
C TRP A 186 7.85 -6.66 -4.12
N ARG A 187 7.81 -7.64 -5.03
CA ARG A 187 8.43 -8.96 -4.79
C ARG A 187 9.92 -8.83 -4.49
N THR A 188 10.65 -8.06 -5.29
CA THR A 188 12.08 -7.82 -5.08
C THR A 188 12.35 -7.16 -3.71
N ALA A 189 11.57 -6.15 -3.34
CA ALA A 189 11.71 -5.47 -2.05
C ALA A 189 11.45 -6.43 -0.87
N MET A 190 10.46 -7.32 -0.97
CA MET A 190 10.20 -8.31 0.08
C MET A 190 11.29 -9.39 0.14
N ALA A 191 11.78 -9.86 -1.01
CA ALA A 191 12.83 -10.88 -1.08
C ALA A 191 14.18 -10.41 -0.52
N GLN A 192 14.47 -9.10 -0.55
CA GLN A 192 15.68 -8.50 0.01
C GLN A 192 15.69 -8.45 1.55
N GLY A 193 14.68 -9.03 2.22
CA GLY A 193 14.61 -9.06 3.68
C GLY A 193 14.32 -7.70 4.28
N THR A 194 13.64 -6.82 3.52
CA THR A 194 13.24 -5.52 4.04
C THR A 194 12.38 -5.75 5.27
N THR A 195 12.91 -5.33 6.42
CA THR A 195 12.24 -5.58 7.70
C THR A 195 11.02 -4.68 7.78
N LEU A 196 9.85 -5.22 7.45
CA LEU A 196 8.59 -4.52 7.62
C LEU A 196 8.40 -4.25 9.11
N VAL A 197 8.28 -2.96 9.42
CA VAL A 197 7.93 -2.33 10.70
C VAL A 197 8.06 -3.20 11.96
N LYS A 198 9.13 -2.96 12.74
CA LYS A 198 9.18 -3.26 14.20
C LYS A 198 8.45 -2.21 15.06
N LYS A 199 8.18 -1.03 14.50
CA LYS A 199 7.58 0.12 15.21
C LYS A 199 6.05 0.01 15.28
N PRO A 200 5.32 0.63 16.21
CA PRO A 200 3.88 0.75 16.05
C PRO A 200 3.55 1.51 14.76
N LEU A 201 2.57 0.99 14.02
CA LEU A 201 2.06 1.65 12.82
C LEU A 201 1.07 2.70 13.31
N SER A 202 1.45 3.97 13.23
CA SER A 202 0.60 5.03 13.76
C SER A 202 -0.68 5.21 12.96
N ALA A 203 -1.76 5.52 13.67
CA ALA A 203 -3.04 5.79 13.04
C ALA A 203 -2.89 6.87 11.94
N PRO A 204 -3.70 6.80 10.87
CA PRO A 204 -3.70 7.84 9.84
C PRO A 204 -3.88 9.23 10.46
N PRO A 205 -3.12 10.25 10.03
CA PRO A 205 -3.44 11.63 10.39
C PRO A 205 -4.88 11.92 9.94
N GLY A 206 -5.69 12.46 10.85
CA GLY A 206 -7.11 12.76 10.59
C GLY A 206 -8.11 11.68 11.03
N VAL A 207 -7.67 10.56 11.63
CA VAL A 207 -8.57 9.64 12.34
C VAL A 207 -8.52 9.97 13.84
N PRO A 208 -9.45 10.78 14.38
CA PRO A 208 -9.46 11.08 15.81
C PRO A 208 -9.71 9.80 16.61
N GLY A 209 -8.72 9.42 17.42
CA GLY A 209 -8.84 8.49 18.54
C GLY A 209 -9.69 7.26 18.26
N ALA A 210 -9.19 6.32 17.46
CA ALA A 210 -9.81 5.01 17.28
C ALA A 210 -9.61 4.09 18.51
N CYS A 211 -9.80 4.61 19.72
CA CYS A 211 -10.17 3.83 20.89
C CYS A 211 -11.67 3.98 21.10
N ILE A 212 -12.43 3.62 20.07
CA ILE A 212 -13.89 3.53 20.20
C ILE A 212 -14.11 2.35 21.16
N ASN A 213 -14.61 2.65 22.37
CA ASN A 213 -14.94 1.74 23.49
C ASN A 213 -13.90 1.56 24.60
N ALA A 214 -13.39 2.67 25.16
CA ALA A 214 -13.14 2.67 26.60
C ALA A 214 -14.48 2.47 27.32
N ARG A 215 -14.59 1.46 28.20
CA ARG A 215 -15.66 1.50 29.22
C ARG A 215 -15.35 2.69 30.13
N PRO A 216 -16.32 3.56 30.47
CA PRO A 216 -16.04 4.75 31.30
C PRO A 216 -15.45 4.41 32.67
N ASP A 217 -15.61 3.16 33.10
CA ASP A 217 -15.32 2.62 34.42
C ASP A 217 -14.07 1.72 34.50
N LYS A 218 -13.28 1.60 33.43
CA LYS A 218 -11.97 0.93 33.49
C LYS A 218 -10.85 1.77 32.87
N PRO A 219 -9.72 1.98 33.56
CA PRO A 219 -8.56 2.61 32.97
C PRO A 219 -8.12 1.79 31.74
N LEU A 220 -7.98 2.49 30.60
CA LEU A 220 -7.47 1.89 29.37
C LEU A 220 -6.11 1.27 29.65
N PRO A 221 -5.84 0.03 29.23
CA PRO A 221 -4.47 -0.46 29.22
C PRO A 221 -3.65 0.47 28.31
N ALA A 222 -2.45 0.87 28.77
CA ALA A 222 -1.55 1.82 28.10
C ALA A 222 -1.20 1.46 26.64
N ILE A 223 -1.52 0.24 26.21
CA ILE A 223 -1.28 -0.32 24.88
C ILE A 223 -2.08 0.41 23.78
N CYS A 224 -3.11 1.17 24.15
CA CYS A 224 -3.95 1.93 23.23
C CYS A 224 -3.36 3.30 22.79
N ASN A 225 -2.34 3.81 23.49
CA ASN A 225 -1.79 5.16 23.25
C ASN A 225 -0.55 5.19 22.36
N ASP A 226 0.06 4.03 22.09
CA ASP A 226 1.26 3.91 21.25
C ASP A 226 0.94 3.34 19.86
N LEU A 227 -0.24 3.63 19.32
CA LEU A 227 -0.54 3.44 17.89
C LEU A 227 -0.22 4.73 17.13
#